data_AF-T0ZTF4-F1
#
_entry.id   AF-T0ZTF4-F1
#
_cell.length_a   1.000
_cell.length_b   1.000
_cell.length_c   1.000
_cell.angle_alpha   90.00
_cell.angle_beta   90.00
_cell.angle_gamma   90.00
#
_symmetry.space_group_name_H-M   'P 1'
#
loop_
_entity.id
_entity.type
_entity.pdbx_description
1 polymer ?
#
loop_
_entity_poly.entity_id
_entity_poly.type
_entity_poly.pdbx_seq_one_letter_code
_entity_poly.pdbx_strand_id
1 'polypeptide(L)'
;DGAFYLASEVVNGRLILLKNPWFWDAGAVRLREEIDYPIKNAASKLDRYLADDLDFADDPAFPPSDIDWLRHALGSQVHVAPYYGTAYLGMLVHEQPFANRDLRLALSMALERHVLDGKLGRGLFLPAYSLMPPLAGYTQQVPAWAHWPRAQRLAEARRLYAAAGYGPGHELRARLLYPTQGSAARHYVEAVTLMWKENLGADVRLWNEQWKVMLQDIQYKNAKLYWSAWIGNYLDPVTFMHQFQVGYADELRRF
;
A
#
# COMPACT_ATOMS: atom_id res chain seq x y z
N ASP A 1 19.03 10.61 -22.29
CA ASP A 1 19.24 9.36 -23.04
C ASP A 1 17.91 8.65 -23.36
N GLY A 2 16.81 8.93 -22.65
CA GLY A 2 15.47 8.41 -22.97
C GLY A 2 14.75 9.06 -24.16
N ALA A 3 13.53 8.57 -24.43
CA ALA A 3 12.65 8.97 -25.53
C ALA A 3 12.08 10.41 -25.40
N PHE A 4 12.09 10.96 -24.20
CA PHE A 4 11.65 12.32 -23.90
C PHE A 4 12.70 13.07 -23.09
N TYR A 5 12.63 14.40 -23.10
CA TYR A 5 13.39 15.27 -22.21
C TYR A 5 12.47 16.24 -21.48
N LEU A 6 12.86 16.66 -20.28
CA LEU A 6 12.13 17.65 -19.50
C LEU A 6 12.23 19.02 -20.16
N ALA A 7 11.09 19.55 -20.63
CA ALA A 7 11.00 20.87 -21.21
C ALA A 7 10.60 21.93 -20.18
N SER A 8 9.74 21.58 -19.22
CA SER A 8 9.30 22.49 -18.16
C SER A 8 8.84 21.73 -16.92
N GLU A 9 9.09 22.30 -15.74
CA GLU A 9 8.55 21.82 -14.47
C GLU A 9 7.95 23.01 -13.71
N VAL A 10 6.69 22.86 -13.31
CA VAL A 10 6.04 23.73 -12.32
C VAL A 10 5.77 22.86 -11.10
N VAL A 11 6.47 23.11 -10.00
CA VAL A 11 6.36 22.32 -8.76
C VAL A 11 4.91 22.28 -8.28
N ASN A 12 4.41 21.07 -8.01
CA ASN A 12 3.00 20.78 -7.68
C ASN A 12 1.97 21.18 -8.75
N GLY A 13 2.41 21.55 -9.95
CA GLY A 13 1.56 22.00 -11.07
C GLY A 13 1.56 21.00 -12.21
N ARG A 14 2.63 20.97 -13.01
CA ARG A 14 2.78 20.06 -14.15
C ARG A 14 4.24 19.86 -14.54
N LEU A 15 4.53 18.73 -15.18
CA LEU A 15 5.76 18.50 -15.93
C LEU A 15 5.40 18.45 -17.41
N ILE A 16 6.23 19.05 -18.26
CA ILE A 16 6.10 18.96 -19.72
C ILE A 16 7.32 18.23 -20.24
N LEU A 17 7.07 17.09 -20.88
CA LEU A 17 8.05 16.23 -21.50
C LEU A 17 7.89 16.33 -23.02
N LEU A 18 8.97 16.65 -23.73
CA LEU A 18 8.96 16.72 -25.20
C LEU A 18 9.76 15.56 -25.78
N LYS A 19 9.32 15.06 -26.94
CA LYS A 19 10.03 14.00 -27.68
C LYS A 19 11.49 14.40 -27.90
N ASN A 20 12.40 13.50 -27.52
CA ASN A 20 13.83 13.68 -27.70
C ASN A 20 14.25 13.28 -29.13
N PRO A 21 14.69 14.23 -29.98
CA PRO A 21 15.13 13.90 -31.34
C PRO A 21 16.46 13.14 -31.39
N TRP A 22 17.24 13.13 -30.30
CA TRP A 22 18.53 12.42 -30.19
C TRP A 22 18.40 11.02 -29.56
N PHE A 23 17.17 10.59 -29.21
CA PHE A 23 16.94 9.22 -28.77
C PHE A 23 17.26 8.25 -29.92
N TRP A 24 17.97 7.16 -29.62
CA TRP A 24 18.45 6.22 -30.64
C TRP A 24 17.32 5.65 -31.52
N ASP A 25 16.11 5.52 -30.97
CA ASP A 25 14.90 5.08 -31.67
C ASP A 25 13.82 6.17 -31.76
N ALA A 26 14.21 7.43 -31.93
CA ALA A 26 13.27 8.54 -32.06
C ALA A 26 12.26 8.35 -33.21
N GLY A 27 12.60 7.57 -34.25
CA GLY A 27 11.70 7.24 -35.37
C GLY A 27 10.48 6.41 -34.97
N ALA A 28 10.58 5.58 -33.92
CA ALA A 28 9.46 4.79 -33.41
C ALA A 28 8.52 5.59 -32.49
N VAL A 29 9.03 6.62 -31.81
CA VAL A 29 8.24 7.43 -30.86
C VAL A 29 7.18 8.25 -31.59
N ARG A 30 5.89 7.98 -31.31
CA ARG A 30 4.75 8.66 -31.96
C ARG A 30 4.27 9.89 -31.20
N LEU A 31 4.29 9.82 -29.87
CA LEU A 31 3.97 10.95 -29.00
C LEU A 31 4.99 12.08 -29.17
N ARG A 32 4.52 13.32 -29.16
CA ARG A 32 5.36 14.53 -29.33
C ARG A 32 5.58 15.25 -28.02
N GLU A 33 4.56 15.24 -27.17
CA GLU A 33 4.48 15.91 -25.89
C GLU A 33 3.71 15.01 -24.94
N GLU A 34 4.14 15.01 -23.68
CA GLU A 34 3.48 14.38 -22.54
C GLU A 34 3.43 15.42 -21.41
N ILE A 35 2.27 15.55 -20.77
CA ILE A 35 2.06 16.51 -19.69
C ILE A 35 1.61 15.74 -18.44
N ASP A 36 2.48 15.69 -17.45
CA ASP A 36 2.20 15.00 -16.19
C ASP A 36 1.65 15.96 -15.15
N TYR A 37 0.53 15.60 -14.53
CA TYR A 37 -0.05 16.34 -13.42
C TYR A 37 0.11 15.53 -12.12
N PRO A 38 0.77 16.07 -11.07
CA PRO A 38 0.98 15.37 -9.80
C PRO A 38 -0.29 15.38 -8.92
N ILE A 39 -1.41 14.86 -9.42
CA ILE A 39 -2.71 14.83 -8.75
C ILE A 39 -2.80 13.60 -7.85
N LYS A 40 -2.83 13.83 -6.53
CA LYS A 40 -2.85 12.74 -5.54
C LYS A 40 -4.24 12.17 -5.26
N ASN A 41 -5.29 12.96 -5.46
CA ASN A 41 -6.66 12.55 -5.14
C ASN A 41 -7.28 11.83 -6.35
N ALA A 42 -7.74 10.60 -6.14
CA ALA A 42 -8.33 9.77 -7.19
C ALA A 42 -9.63 10.34 -7.76
N ALA A 43 -10.48 10.95 -6.92
CA ALA A 43 -11.71 11.59 -7.39
C ALA A 43 -11.37 12.79 -8.29
N SER A 44 -10.40 13.61 -7.89
CA SER A 44 -9.95 14.73 -8.73
C SER A 44 -9.32 14.30 -10.06
N LYS A 45 -8.64 13.16 -10.10
CA LYS A 45 -8.15 12.56 -11.36
C LYS A 45 -9.32 12.12 -12.24
N LEU A 46 -10.28 11.41 -11.67
CA LEU A 46 -11.47 10.97 -12.37
C LEU A 46 -12.28 12.15 -12.93
N ASP A 47 -12.53 13.19 -12.13
CA ASP A 47 -13.27 14.38 -12.56
C ASP A 47 -12.61 15.04 -13.77
N ARG A 48 -11.28 15.16 -13.77
CA ARG A 48 -10.52 15.73 -14.90
C ARG A 48 -10.51 14.81 -16.12
N TYR A 49 -10.41 13.50 -15.93
CA TYR A 49 -10.56 12.54 -17.02
C TYR A 49 -11.93 12.66 -17.70
N LEU A 50 -13.00 12.73 -16.90
CA LEU A 50 -14.37 12.89 -17.41
C LEU A 50 -14.62 14.26 -18.08
N ALA A 51 -13.82 15.27 -17.73
CA ALA A 51 -13.85 16.60 -18.32
C ALA A 51 -12.97 16.73 -19.58
N ASP A 52 -12.36 15.65 -20.07
CA ASP A 52 -11.42 15.64 -21.20
C ASP A 52 -10.12 16.45 -20.93
N ASP A 53 -9.81 16.70 -19.65
CA ASP A 53 -8.58 17.38 -19.20
C ASP A 53 -7.39 16.41 -19.07
N LEU A 54 -7.64 15.10 -19.08
CA LEU A 54 -6.64 14.04 -18.96
C LEU A 54 -6.96 12.92 -19.96
N ASP A 55 -5.99 12.53 -20.79
CA ASP A 55 -6.11 11.37 -21.67
C ASP A 55 -5.97 10.03 -20.93
N PHE A 56 -5.28 10.05 -19.79
CA PHE A 56 -4.94 8.88 -19.00
C PHE A 56 -4.92 9.23 -17.50
N ALA A 57 -5.45 8.34 -16.67
CA ALA A 57 -5.40 8.43 -15.22
C ALA A 57 -5.04 7.06 -14.64
N ASP A 58 -4.05 7.01 -13.74
CA ASP A 58 -3.58 5.79 -13.08
C ASP A 58 -3.29 6.01 -11.58
N ASP A 59 -2.95 4.92 -10.89
CA ASP A 59 -2.39 4.83 -9.52
C ASP A 59 -2.83 5.85 -8.44
N PRO A 60 -4.00 5.66 -7.80
CA PRO A 60 -5.20 5.02 -8.34
C PRO A 60 -5.98 6.02 -9.21
N ALA A 61 -6.52 5.55 -10.33
CA ALA A 61 -7.23 6.38 -11.31
C ALA A 61 -8.56 6.97 -10.80
N PHE A 62 -9.25 6.23 -9.93
CA PHE A 62 -10.58 6.57 -9.42
C PHE A 62 -10.83 6.00 -8.00
N PRO A 63 -11.79 6.54 -7.24
CA PRO A 63 -12.25 5.94 -5.99
C PRO A 63 -12.86 4.54 -6.22
N PRO A 64 -12.52 3.51 -5.41
CA PRO A 64 -13.09 2.17 -5.57
C PRO A 64 -14.63 2.12 -5.56
N SER A 65 -15.30 3.05 -4.87
CA SER A 65 -16.76 3.16 -4.82
C SER A 65 -17.39 3.34 -6.20
N ASP A 66 -16.66 3.89 -7.15
CA ASP A 66 -17.20 4.33 -8.43
C ASP A 66 -17.09 3.23 -9.51
N ILE A 67 -16.44 2.09 -9.21
CA ILE A 67 -16.13 1.03 -10.19
C ILE A 67 -17.36 0.51 -10.94
N ASP A 68 -18.48 0.31 -10.25
CA ASP A 68 -19.68 -0.28 -10.87
C ASP A 68 -20.28 0.68 -11.89
N TRP A 69 -20.37 1.96 -11.54
CA TRP A 69 -20.81 3.01 -12.45
C TRP A 69 -19.81 3.21 -13.60
N LEU A 70 -18.51 3.27 -13.31
CA LEU A 70 -17.45 3.43 -14.31
C LEU A 70 -17.51 2.34 -15.37
N ARG A 71 -17.62 1.07 -14.96
CA ARG A 71 -17.73 -0.06 -15.90
C ARG A 71 -18.94 0.06 -16.80
N HIS A 72 -20.07 0.56 -16.28
CA HIS A 72 -21.27 0.77 -17.06
C HIS A 72 -21.14 1.97 -18.02
N ALA A 73 -20.58 3.08 -17.55
CA ALA A 73 -20.53 4.35 -18.30
C ALA A 73 -19.39 4.40 -19.32
N LEU A 74 -18.21 3.91 -18.96
CA LEU A 74 -16.97 4.03 -19.75
C LEU A 74 -16.53 2.71 -20.39
N GLY A 75 -17.14 1.59 -20.01
CA GLY A 75 -16.95 0.28 -20.63
C GLY A 75 -15.47 -0.12 -20.73
N SER A 76 -14.98 -0.26 -21.96
CA SER A 76 -13.61 -0.71 -22.24
C SER A 76 -12.51 0.25 -21.82
N GLN A 77 -12.83 1.50 -21.47
CA GLN A 77 -11.83 2.46 -20.95
C GLN A 77 -11.42 2.12 -19.50
N VAL A 78 -12.22 1.32 -18.79
CA VAL A 78 -11.95 0.93 -17.40
C VAL A 78 -11.09 -0.32 -17.37
N HIS A 79 -9.79 -0.14 -17.14
CA HIS A 79 -8.85 -1.23 -17.01
C HIS A 79 -8.52 -1.51 -15.55
N VAL A 80 -8.84 -2.73 -15.09
CA VAL A 80 -8.44 -3.24 -13.78
C VAL A 80 -7.59 -4.47 -13.99
N ALA A 81 -6.33 -4.41 -13.57
CA ALA A 81 -5.40 -5.52 -13.64
C ALA A 81 -4.62 -5.65 -12.32
N PRO A 82 -4.15 -6.85 -11.96
CA PRO A 82 -3.25 -7.01 -10.83
C PRO A 82 -2.02 -6.12 -11.00
N TYR A 83 -1.74 -5.29 -10.00
CA TYR A 83 -0.50 -4.57 -9.90
C TYR A 83 0.50 -5.40 -9.08
N TYR A 84 1.75 -5.50 -9.53
CA TYR A 84 2.75 -6.37 -8.89
C TYR A 84 3.29 -5.74 -7.61
N GLY A 85 2.43 -5.62 -6.60
CA GLY A 85 2.75 -4.97 -5.34
C GLY A 85 1.87 -5.43 -4.19
N THR A 86 2.37 -5.20 -2.98
CA THR A 86 1.67 -5.53 -1.73
C THR A 86 1.74 -4.34 -0.78
N ALA A 87 0.57 -3.89 -0.32
CA ALA A 87 0.47 -2.99 0.82
C ALA A 87 0.49 -3.78 2.13
N TYR A 88 1.22 -3.30 3.12
CA TYR A 88 1.40 -3.96 4.42
C TYR A 88 1.60 -2.94 5.55
N LEU A 89 1.54 -3.42 6.79
CA LEU A 89 1.94 -2.63 7.95
C LEU A 89 3.34 -3.07 8.39
N GLY A 90 4.30 -2.17 8.31
CA GLY A 90 5.65 -2.35 8.84
C GLY A 90 5.64 -2.26 10.36
N MET A 91 6.41 -3.13 11.01
CA MET A 91 6.60 -3.15 12.46
C MET A 91 8.09 -3.22 12.75
N LEU A 92 8.59 -2.37 13.65
CA LEU A 92 10.00 -2.36 14.03
C LEU A 92 10.31 -3.51 14.99
N VAL A 93 10.76 -4.65 14.47
CA VAL A 93 10.82 -5.91 15.25
C VAL A 93 11.97 -5.99 16.26
N HIS A 94 12.89 -5.02 16.29
CA HIS A 94 13.99 -5.02 17.25
C HIS A 94 13.71 -4.10 18.44
N GLU A 95 12.53 -3.48 18.48
CA GLU A 95 12.14 -2.57 19.55
C GLU A 95 10.78 -2.92 20.14
N GLN A 96 10.64 -2.68 21.45
CA GLN A 96 9.34 -2.80 22.10
C GLN A 96 8.34 -1.78 21.52
N PRO A 97 7.05 -2.15 21.38
CA PRO A 97 6.48 -3.46 21.78
C PRO A 97 6.60 -4.55 20.70
N PHE A 98 6.99 -4.19 19.48
CA PHE A 98 6.93 -5.08 18.32
C PHE A 98 8.07 -6.11 18.24
N ALA A 99 9.01 -6.09 19.18
CA ALA A 99 9.98 -7.17 19.36
C ALA A 99 9.32 -8.52 19.71
N ASN A 100 8.17 -8.49 20.39
CA ASN A 100 7.43 -9.69 20.70
C ASN A 100 6.75 -10.28 19.44
N ARG A 101 7.15 -11.48 19.03
CA ARG A 101 6.58 -12.19 17.87
C ARG A 101 5.08 -12.49 18.03
N ASP A 102 4.66 -12.87 19.23
CA ASP A 102 3.26 -13.21 19.50
C ASP A 102 2.37 -11.98 19.37
N LEU A 103 2.84 -10.81 19.78
CA LEU A 103 2.15 -9.54 19.53
C LEU A 103 1.96 -9.29 18.03
N ARG A 104 3.02 -9.44 17.22
CA ARG A 104 2.95 -9.22 15.76
C ARG A 104 1.98 -10.20 15.10
N LEU A 105 2.00 -11.47 15.50
CA LEU A 105 1.09 -12.50 15.01
C LEU A 105 -0.35 -12.21 15.42
N ALA A 106 -0.60 -11.84 16.68
CA ALA A 106 -1.92 -11.47 17.18
C ALA A 106 -2.53 -10.33 16.35
N LEU A 107 -1.76 -9.26 16.12
CA LEU A 107 -2.20 -8.13 15.31
C LEU A 107 -2.52 -8.54 13.86
N SER A 108 -1.70 -9.38 13.24
CA SER A 108 -1.94 -9.85 11.86
C SER A 108 -3.16 -10.78 11.75
N MET A 109 -3.34 -11.68 12.73
CA MET A 109 -4.47 -12.60 12.81
C MET A 109 -5.77 -11.89 13.17
N ALA A 110 -5.75 -10.73 13.82
CA ALA A 110 -6.95 -9.98 14.16
C ALA A 110 -7.57 -9.20 12.98
N LEU A 111 -6.93 -9.17 11.80
CA LEU A 111 -7.41 -8.43 10.64
C LEU A 111 -8.33 -9.25 9.74
N GLU A 112 -9.48 -8.70 9.37
CA GLU A 112 -10.43 -9.29 8.41
C GLU A 112 -10.17 -8.77 6.99
N ARG A 113 -9.11 -9.27 6.35
CA ARG A 113 -8.63 -8.75 5.04
C ARG A 113 -9.68 -8.79 3.92
N HIS A 114 -10.53 -9.82 3.89
CA HIS A 114 -11.62 -9.92 2.92
C HIS A 114 -12.74 -8.89 3.19
N VAL A 115 -12.97 -8.52 4.46
CA VAL A 115 -13.92 -7.45 4.80
C VAL A 115 -13.34 -6.09 4.41
N LEU A 116 -12.04 -5.88 4.62
CA LEU A 116 -11.36 -4.64 4.21
C LEU A 116 -11.51 -4.41 2.70
N ASP A 117 -11.15 -5.39 1.87
CA ASP A 117 -11.31 -5.25 0.41
C ASP A 117 -12.80 -5.18 0.02
N GLY A 118 -13.67 -6.05 0.53
CA GLY A 118 -15.09 -6.03 0.16
C GLY A 118 -15.80 -4.71 0.49
N LYS A 119 -15.42 -4.04 1.60
CA LYS A 119 -16.04 -2.78 2.04
C LYS A 119 -15.38 -1.53 1.48
N LEU A 120 -14.05 -1.51 1.42
CA LEU A 120 -13.28 -0.33 1.01
C LEU A 120 -12.75 -0.43 -0.42
N GLY A 121 -12.32 -1.62 -0.82
CA GLY A 121 -11.73 -1.92 -2.12
C GLY A 121 -12.73 -2.32 -3.20
N ARG A 122 -13.97 -2.68 -2.85
CA ARG A 122 -15.01 -3.14 -3.78
C ARG A 122 -14.58 -4.34 -4.64
N GLY A 123 -13.69 -5.20 -4.13
CA GLY A 123 -13.17 -6.35 -4.87
C GLY A 123 -12.03 -6.02 -5.84
N LEU A 124 -11.48 -4.80 -5.79
CA LEU A 124 -10.37 -4.38 -6.64
C LEU A 124 -9.01 -4.84 -6.11
N PHE A 125 -8.92 -5.27 -4.85
CA PHE A 125 -7.68 -5.73 -4.23
C PHE A 125 -7.73 -7.21 -3.89
N LEU A 126 -6.56 -7.83 -3.77
CA LEU A 126 -6.41 -9.19 -3.32
C LEU A 126 -6.02 -9.21 -1.83
N PRO A 127 -6.78 -9.87 -0.94
CA PRO A 127 -6.38 -10.09 0.44
C PRO A 127 -5.00 -10.77 0.56
N ALA A 128 -4.01 -10.05 1.08
CA ALA A 128 -2.63 -10.53 1.15
C ALA A 128 -2.32 -11.28 2.46
N TYR A 129 -1.86 -12.52 2.35
CA TYR A 129 -1.35 -13.35 3.45
C TYR A 129 0.14 -13.68 3.32
N SER A 130 0.77 -13.22 2.24
CA SER A 130 2.19 -13.23 1.98
C SER A 130 2.58 -11.83 1.52
N LEU A 131 3.83 -11.42 1.76
CA LEU A 131 4.31 -10.15 1.20
C LEU A 131 4.45 -10.23 -0.32
N MET A 132 4.81 -11.40 -0.84
CA MET A 132 5.02 -11.59 -2.26
C MET A 132 3.67 -11.81 -2.96
N PRO A 133 3.28 -10.99 -3.95
CA PRO A 133 2.03 -11.16 -4.70
C PRO A 133 2.02 -12.46 -5.51
N PRO A 134 0.84 -12.95 -5.97
CA PRO A 134 0.78 -14.09 -6.88
C PRO A 134 1.67 -13.88 -8.11
N LEU A 135 2.50 -14.87 -8.43
CA LEU A 135 3.41 -14.84 -9.59
C LEU A 135 3.46 -16.24 -10.22
N ALA A 136 3.36 -16.29 -11.55
CA ALA A 136 3.48 -17.54 -12.29
C ALA A 136 4.82 -18.23 -11.99
N GLY A 137 4.77 -19.53 -11.68
CA GLY A 137 5.97 -20.31 -11.35
C GLY A 137 6.46 -20.17 -9.90
N TYR A 138 5.79 -19.38 -9.05
CA TYR A 138 6.14 -19.27 -7.63
C TYR A 138 4.98 -19.68 -6.72
N THR A 139 5.28 -20.51 -5.72
CA THR A 139 4.32 -20.89 -4.69
C THR A 139 4.43 -19.95 -3.48
N GLN A 140 3.38 -19.15 -3.26
CA GLN A 140 3.32 -18.24 -2.12
C GLN A 140 3.42 -18.98 -0.79
N GLN A 141 4.24 -18.43 0.11
CA GLN A 141 4.30 -18.87 1.49
C GLN A 141 3.14 -18.22 2.25
N VAL A 142 2.06 -18.98 2.37
CA VAL A 142 0.83 -18.58 3.07
C VAL A 142 0.77 -19.32 4.41
N PRO A 143 0.60 -18.61 5.54
CA PRO A 143 0.51 -19.28 6.83
C PRO A 143 -0.79 -20.07 6.95
N ALA A 144 -0.75 -21.22 7.61
CA ALA A 144 -1.91 -22.10 7.77
C ALA A 144 -3.15 -21.40 8.37
N TRP A 145 -2.94 -20.43 9.27
CA TRP A 145 -4.01 -19.66 9.90
C TRP A 145 -4.80 -18.78 8.93
N ALA A 146 -4.29 -18.51 7.72
CA ALA A 146 -5.00 -17.80 6.67
C ALA A 146 -6.29 -18.51 6.26
N HIS A 147 -6.34 -19.84 6.39
CA HIS A 147 -7.47 -20.68 6.03
C HIS A 147 -8.33 -21.08 7.24
N TRP A 148 -7.98 -20.64 8.44
CA TRP A 148 -8.76 -20.99 9.63
C TRP A 148 -10.11 -20.26 9.63
N PRO A 149 -11.16 -20.89 10.18
CA PRO A 149 -12.40 -20.20 10.50
C PRO A 149 -12.13 -18.96 11.36
N ARG A 150 -12.89 -17.89 11.11
CA ARG A 150 -12.76 -16.61 11.83
C ARG A 150 -12.69 -16.78 13.35
N ALA A 151 -13.61 -17.56 13.92
CA ALA A 151 -13.66 -17.78 15.37
C ALA A 151 -12.37 -18.40 15.92
N GLN A 152 -11.81 -19.40 15.24
CA GLN A 152 -10.55 -20.04 15.63
C GLN A 152 -9.37 -19.05 15.54
N ARG A 153 -9.26 -18.32 14.43
CA ARG A 153 -8.19 -17.34 14.23
C ARG A 153 -8.23 -16.21 15.26
N LEU A 154 -9.42 -15.69 15.58
CA LEU A 154 -9.56 -14.65 16.59
C LEU A 154 -9.30 -15.17 18.01
N ALA A 155 -9.67 -16.42 18.32
CA ALA A 155 -9.33 -17.03 19.60
C ALA A 155 -7.80 -17.15 19.75
N GLU A 156 -7.10 -17.60 18.72
CA GLU A 156 -5.63 -17.68 18.74
C GLU A 156 -4.98 -16.29 18.80
N ALA A 157 -5.51 -15.30 18.06
CA ALA A 157 -5.04 -13.93 18.13
C ALA A 157 -5.13 -13.37 19.57
N ARG A 158 -6.25 -13.58 20.26
CA ARG A 158 -6.44 -13.16 21.66
C ARG A 158 -5.50 -13.91 22.61
N ARG A 159 -5.27 -15.21 22.40
CA ARG A 159 -4.31 -16.01 23.18
C ARG A 159 -2.89 -15.47 23.05
N LEU A 160 -2.44 -15.19 21.83
CA LEU A 160 -1.13 -14.62 21.54
C LEU A 160 -0.97 -13.20 22.09
N TYR A 161 -2.03 -12.40 22.03
CA TYR A 161 -2.06 -11.05 22.60
C TYR A 161 -1.88 -11.07 24.12
N ALA A 162 -2.58 -11.99 24.80
CA ALA A 162 -2.42 -12.21 26.25
C ALA A 162 -1.04 -12.77 26.60
N ALA A 163 -0.50 -13.71 25.81
CA ALA A 163 0.86 -14.23 25.99
C ALA A 163 1.93 -13.16 25.80
N ALA A 164 1.67 -12.15 24.96
CA ALA A 164 2.51 -10.98 24.81
C ALA A 164 2.36 -9.95 25.96
N GLY A 165 1.51 -10.23 26.94
CA GLY A 165 1.31 -9.40 28.13
C GLY A 165 0.22 -8.34 27.99
N TYR A 166 -0.63 -8.39 26.95
CA TYR A 166 -1.68 -7.40 26.73
C TYR A 166 -3.08 -7.94 27.00
N GLY A 167 -3.97 -7.08 27.50
CA GLY A 167 -5.35 -7.44 27.80
C GLY A 167 -6.12 -6.29 28.46
N PRO A 168 -7.31 -6.55 29.00
CA PRO A 168 -8.09 -5.53 29.71
C PRO A 168 -7.27 -4.88 30.84
N GLY A 169 -7.13 -3.54 30.82
CA GLY A 169 -6.33 -2.80 31.79
C GLY A 169 -4.83 -2.70 31.48
N HIS A 170 -4.37 -3.39 30.44
CA HIS A 170 -3.01 -3.27 29.90
C HIS A 170 -3.07 -3.39 28.37
N GLU A 171 -3.71 -2.41 27.73
CA GLU A 171 -3.90 -2.39 26.29
C GLU A 171 -2.61 -2.02 25.56
N LEU A 172 -2.41 -2.57 24.36
CA LEU A 172 -1.40 -2.07 23.43
C LEU A 172 -1.72 -0.62 23.10
N ARG A 173 -0.81 0.30 23.44
CA ARG A 173 -0.85 1.69 23.00
C ARG A 173 0.24 1.93 21.97
N ALA A 174 -0.16 2.20 20.74
CA ALA A 174 0.79 2.43 19.64
C ALA A 174 0.32 3.57 18.74
N ARG A 175 1.26 4.08 17.93
CA ARG A 175 0.97 5.02 16.85
C ARG A 175 1.17 4.31 15.52
N LEU A 176 0.18 4.37 14.64
CA LEU A 176 0.27 3.90 13.26
C LEU A 176 0.50 5.11 12.35
N LEU A 177 1.72 5.23 11.84
CA LEU A 177 2.10 6.26 10.87
C LEU A 177 1.62 5.88 9.47
N TYR A 178 0.99 6.80 8.75
CA TYR A 178 0.54 6.58 7.38
C TYR A 178 0.71 7.85 6.55
N PRO A 179 0.76 7.75 5.21
CA PRO A 179 1.07 8.92 4.42
C PRO A 179 -0.18 9.74 4.12
N THR A 180 0.02 11.04 3.97
CA THR A 180 -1.00 11.99 3.54
C THR A 180 -1.21 11.85 2.03
N GLN A 181 -1.87 10.77 1.60
CA GLN A 181 -2.17 10.42 0.21
C GLN A 181 -3.65 10.07 0.05
N GLY A 182 -4.46 11.06 -0.34
CA GLY A 182 -5.89 10.88 -0.54
C GLY A 182 -6.62 10.30 0.68
N SER A 183 -7.86 9.83 0.48
CA SER A 183 -8.69 9.21 1.51
C SER A 183 -8.52 7.69 1.61
N ALA A 184 -8.05 7.03 0.55
CA ALA A 184 -8.01 5.58 0.48
C ALA A 184 -7.15 4.96 1.59
N ALA A 185 -5.87 5.36 1.70
CA ALA A 185 -4.97 4.85 2.73
C ALA A 185 -5.51 5.10 4.15
N ARG A 186 -6.11 6.28 4.37
CA ARG A 186 -6.74 6.67 5.64
C ARG A 186 -7.88 5.71 6.03
N HIS A 187 -8.83 5.44 5.13
CA HIS A 187 -9.95 4.55 5.44
C HIS A 187 -9.49 3.12 5.77
N TYR A 188 -8.46 2.62 5.09
CA TYR A 188 -7.87 1.31 5.40
C TYR A 188 -7.24 1.27 6.80
N VAL A 189 -6.44 2.28 7.18
CA VAL A 189 -5.82 2.30 8.51
C VAL A 189 -6.84 2.53 9.62
N GLU A 190 -7.88 3.32 9.39
CA GLU A 190 -9.02 3.49 10.33
C GLU A 190 -9.76 2.17 10.55
N ALA A 191 -10.04 1.41 9.49
CA ALA A 191 -10.68 0.11 9.60
C ALA A 191 -9.78 -0.91 10.32
N VAL A 192 -8.46 -0.89 10.08
CA VAL A 192 -7.50 -1.74 10.79
C VAL A 192 -7.47 -1.42 12.29
N THR A 193 -7.38 -0.14 12.68
CA THR A 193 -7.35 0.22 14.10
C THR A 193 -8.65 -0.12 14.81
N LEU A 194 -9.80 0.04 14.13
CA LEU A 194 -11.09 -0.43 14.63
C LEU A 194 -11.11 -1.95 14.84
N MET A 195 -10.65 -2.74 13.87
CA MET A 195 -10.57 -4.20 14.00
C MET A 195 -9.68 -4.61 15.18
N TRP A 196 -8.54 -3.97 15.39
CA TRP A 196 -7.70 -4.24 16.55
C TRP A 196 -8.36 -3.85 17.87
N LYS A 197 -9.09 -2.74 17.91
CA LYS A 197 -9.85 -2.34 19.08
C LYS A 197 -10.95 -3.36 19.42
N GLU A 198 -11.74 -3.78 18.44
CA GLU A 198 -12.83 -4.76 18.64
C GLU A 198 -12.32 -6.17 18.97
N ASN A 199 -11.28 -6.62 18.25
CA ASN A 199 -10.80 -7.99 18.34
C ASN A 199 -9.78 -8.21 19.47
N LEU A 200 -9.04 -7.17 19.88
CA LEU A 200 -7.96 -7.30 20.87
C LEU A 200 -8.04 -6.28 22.01
N GLY A 201 -8.82 -5.21 21.88
CA GLY A 201 -8.86 -4.11 22.85
C GLY A 201 -7.69 -3.13 22.71
N ALA A 202 -6.91 -3.20 21.62
CA ALA A 202 -5.76 -2.31 21.42
C ALA A 202 -6.19 -0.85 21.17
N ASP A 203 -5.43 0.11 21.71
CA ASP A 203 -5.57 1.55 21.43
C ASP A 203 -4.45 2.01 20.48
N VAL A 204 -4.72 1.91 19.18
CA VAL A 204 -3.79 2.37 18.14
C VAL A 204 -4.26 3.70 17.58
N ARG A 205 -3.45 4.74 17.77
CA ARG A 205 -3.74 6.09 17.27
C ARG A 205 -3.12 6.30 15.90
N LEU A 206 -3.88 6.92 15.01
CA LEU A 206 -3.42 7.28 13.68
C LEU A 206 -2.62 8.57 13.71
N TRP A 207 -1.58 8.64 12.87
CA TRP A 207 -0.76 9.83 12.68
C TRP A 207 -0.33 9.90 11.22
N ASN A 208 -0.50 11.06 10.58
CA ASN A 208 -0.19 11.21 9.17
C ASN A 208 0.91 12.24 8.92
N GLU A 209 1.75 11.94 7.94
CA GLU A 209 2.83 12.82 7.50
C GLU A 209 2.89 12.90 5.98
N GLN A 210 3.63 13.87 5.45
CA GLN A 210 3.94 13.90 4.03
C GLN A 210 4.85 12.69 3.68
N TRP A 211 4.67 12.08 2.50
CA TRP A 211 5.36 10.84 2.12
C TRP A 211 6.88 10.86 2.32
N LYS A 212 7.57 11.94 1.91
CA LYS A 212 9.03 12.03 2.05
C LYS A 212 9.46 12.08 3.52
N VAL A 213 8.70 12.78 4.37
CA VAL A 213 8.94 12.84 5.82
C VAL A 213 8.72 11.47 6.46
N MET A 214 7.63 10.79 6.09
CA MET A 214 7.34 9.44 6.56
C MET A 214 8.46 8.44 6.20
N LEU A 215 9.01 8.50 4.98
CA LEU A 215 10.12 7.64 4.58
C LEU A 215 11.38 7.92 5.42
N GLN A 216 11.67 9.19 5.70
CA GLN A 216 12.78 9.57 6.59
C GLN A 216 12.55 9.04 8.01
N ASP A 217 11.35 9.15 8.54
CA ASP A 217 11.02 8.65 9.89
C ASP A 217 11.07 7.12 9.98
N ILE A 218 10.72 6.41 8.91
CA ILE A 218 10.93 4.97 8.80
C ILE A 218 12.44 4.65 8.79
N GLN A 219 13.22 5.34 7.94
CA GLN A 219 14.66 5.14 7.80
C GLN A 219 15.41 5.41 9.13
N TYR A 220 15.05 6.48 9.82
CA TYR A 220 15.61 6.86 11.13
C TYR A 220 14.99 6.11 12.31
N LYS A 221 14.02 5.21 12.06
CA LYS A 221 13.35 4.37 13.07
C LYS A 221 12.52 5.15 14.10
N ASN A 222 12.07 6.35 13.72
CA ASN A 222 11.12 7.14 14.51
C ASN A 222 9.71 6.52 14.47
N ALA A 223 9.40 5.75 13.42
CA ALA A 223 8.13 5.04 13.25
C ALA A 223 8.24 3.55 13.62
N LYS A 224 7.56 3.12 14.69
CA LYS A 224 7.55 1.71 15.13
C LYS A 224 6.49 0.85 14.46
N LEU A 225 5.40 1.48 14.03
CA LEU A 225 4.29 0.87 13.31
C LEU A 225 3.84 1.85 12.23
N TYR A 226 3.81 1.39 10.98
CA TYR A 226 3.53 2.26 9.85
C TYR A 226 2.91 1.51 8.68
N TRP A 227 2.15 2.22 7.85
CA TRP A 227 1.71 1.74 6.56
C TRP A 227 2.85 1.78 5.54
N SER A 228 2.96 0.77 4.70
CA SER A 228 3.92 0.75 3.59
C SER A 228 3.36 -0.05 2.42
N ALA A 229 4.00 0.07 1.27
CA ALA A 229 3.75 -0.78 0.13
C ALA A 229 5.07 -1.03 -0.59
N TRP A 230 5.22 -2.22 -1.15
CA TRP A 230 6.31 -2.54 -2.06
C TRP A 230 5.72 -2.88 -3.42
N ILE A 231 6.22 -2.22 -4.47
CA ILE A 231 5.94 -2.54 -5.87
C ILE A 231 7.19 -3.20 -6.43
N GLY A 232 7.04 -4.37 -7.05
CA GLY A 232 8.16 -5.10 -7.62
C GLY A 232 8.71 -4.41 -8.86
N ASN A 233 10.03 -4.23 -8.89
CA ASN A 233 10.72 -3.56 -10.00
C ASN A 233 10.82 -4.43 -11.26
N TYR A 234 10.69 -5.75 -11.10
CA TYR A 234 10.72 -6.78 -12.14
C TYR A 234 9.97 -8.01 -11.64
N LEU A 235 9.47 -8.85 -12.54
CA LEU A 235 8.61 -10.00 -12.24
C LEU A 235 9.38 -11.20 -11.68
N ASP A 236 9.99 -11.03 -10.51
CA ASP A 236 10.74 -12.06 -9.81
C ASP A 236 10.60 -11.89 -8.29
N PRO A 237 10.46 -12.97 -7.49
CA PRO A 237 10.35 -12.88 -6.04
C PRO A 237 11.48 -12.09 -5.35
N VAL A 238 12.67 -12.07 -5.95
CA VAL A 238 13.87 -11.42 -5.41
C VAL A 238 13.63 -9.94 -5.13
N THR A 239 12.82 -9.22 -5.92
CA THR A 239 12.52 -7.80 -5.66
C THR A 239 11.85 -7.56 -4.30
N PHE A 240 11.05 -8.52 -3.81
CA PHE A 240 10.44 -8.47 -2.48
C PHE A 240 11.38 -9.02 -1.40
N MET A 241 12.13 -10.09 -1.68
CA MET A 241 13.00 -10.72 -0.68
C MET A 241 14.22 -9.85 -0.34
N HIS A 242 14.72 -9.09 -1.32
CA HIS A 242 15.81 -8.14 -1.13
C HIS A 242 15.48 -7.06 -0.08
N GLN A 243 14.20 -6.78 0.17
CA GLN A 243 13.77 -5.87 1.23
C GLN A 243 14.21 -6.33 2.63
N PHE A 244 14.43 -7.64 2.82
CA PHE A 244 14.83 -8.22 4.12
C PHE A 244 16.29 -8.65 4.14
N GLN A 245 17.05 -8.41 3.06
CA GLN A 245 18.48 -8.69 3.05
C GLN A 245 19.28 -7.61 3.76
N VAL A 246 20.26 -8.05 4.55
CA VAL A 246 21.18 -7.15 5.24
C VAL A 246 22.01 -6.39 4.20
N GLY A 247 21.86 -5.06 4.17
CA GLY A 247 22.70 -4.15 3.37
C GLY A 247 22.17 -3.76 1.99
N TYR A 248 20.99 -4.24 1.57
CA TYR A 248 20.43 -3.90 0.25
C TYR A 248 19.59 -2.61 0.25
N ALA A 249 18.84 -2.35 1.32
CA ALA A 249 18.12 -1.10 1.52
C ALA A 249 18.60 -0.43 2.81
N ASP A 250 19.27 0.71 2.71
CA ASP A 250 19.52 1.57 3.87
C ASP A 250 18.21 2.07 4.51
N GLU A 251 17.06 1.85 3.86
CA GLU A 251 15.70 2.10 4.38
C GLU A 251 15.19 0.99 5.32
N LEU A 252 15.71 -0.25 5.23
CA LEU A 252 15.14 -1.40 5.94
C LEU A 252 16.14 -2.10 6.87
N ARG A 253 17.17 -1.37 7.30
CA ARG A 253 18.38 -1.94 7.95
C ARG A 253 18.13 -2.79 9.20
N ARG A 254 16.93 -2.83 9.80
CA ARG A 254 16.57 -3.63 10.99
C ARG A 254 15.05 -3.88 11.08
N PHE A 255 14.47 -4.64 10.16
CA PHE A 255 13.24 -5.43 10.44
C PHE A 255 13.58 -6.83 10.91
#